data_AF-A0A7S0JBP9-F1
#
_entry.id   AF-A0A7S0JBP9-F1
#
_cell.length_a   1.000
_cell.length_b   1.000
_cell.length_c   1.000
_cell.angle_alpha   90.00
_cell.angle_beta   90.00
_cell.angle_gamma   90.00
#
_symmetry.space_group_name_H-M   'P 1'
#
loop_
_entity.id
_entity.type
_entity.pdbx_description
1 polymer ?
#
loop_
_entity_poly.entity_id
_entity_poly.type
_entity_poly.pdbx_seq_one_letter_code
_entity_poly.pdbx_strand_id
1 'polypeptide(L)'
;SIALLLGWRAWAFTRRNWHYFLLDFCYYVNALCLLYLFFTNFWPAPRLFRVVFALSNGPLLVAIAVWRNSFVFHSVEKVTTTLVHALPPCLMYCLRWCPGQEDGLPSF
;
A
#
# COMPACT_ATOMS: atom_id res chain seq x y z
N SER A 1 -9.40 5.49 6.78
CA SER A 1 -8.18 6.04 6.15
C SER A 1 -6.98 5.16 6.48
N ILE A 2 -6.33 4.56 5.48
CA ILE A 2 -5.09 3.76 5.64
C ILE A 2 -4.03 4.54 6.44
N ALA A 3 -3.97 5.86 6.24
CA ALA A 3 -3.10 6.77 6.98
C ALA A 3 -3.40 6.85 8.49
N LEU A 4 -4.67 6.72 8.92
CA LEU A 4 -5.01 6.70 10.36
C LEU A 4 -4.59 5.38 11.02
N LEU A 5 -4.73 4.26 10.30
CA LEU A 5 -4.26 2.94 10.76
C LEU A 5 -2.72 2.85 10.79
N LEU A 6 -2.05 3.43 9.80
CA LEU A 6 -0.58 3.53 9.75
C LEU A 6 -0.03 4.53 10.78
N GLY A 7 -0.70 5.67 10.98
CA GLY A 7 -0.32 6.68 11.98
C GLY A 7 -0.45 6.15 13.41
N TRP A 8 -1.56 5.47 13.72
CA TRP A 8 -1.74 4.80 15.01
C TRP A 8 -0.67 3.72 15.25
N ARG A 9 -0.33 2.93 14.22
CA ARG A 9 0.71 1.90 14.31
C ARG A 9 2.12 2.47 14.39
N ALA A 10 2.44 3.54 13.65
CA ALA A 10 3.75 4.22 13.73
C ALA A 10 3.98 4.80 15.13
N TRP A 11 2.97 5.42 15.72
CA TRP A 11 3.03 5.92 17.10
C TRP A 11 3.22 4.78 18.12
N ALA A 12 2.55 3.63 17.92
CA ALA A 12 2.73 2.44 18.75
C ALA A 12 4.11 1.77 18.58
N PHE A 13 4.73 1.86 17.40
CA PHE A 13 6.03 1.25 17.08
C PHE A 13 7.22 1.99 17.68
N THR A 14 7.22 3.33 17.63
CA THR A 14 8.26 4.17 18.27
C THR A 14 8.29 3.97 19.78
N ARG A 15 7.15 3.63 20.39
CA ARG A 15 7.04 3.36 21.83
C ARG A 15 7.52 1.96 22.25
N ARG A 16 7.73 1.03 21.31
CA ARG A 16 8.09 -0.37 21.62
C ARG A 16 9.48 -0.82 21.15
N ASN A 17 10.29 0.02 20.47
CA ASN A 17 11.65 -0.33 19.98
C ASN A 17 11.72 -1.58 19.06
N TRP A 18 10.62 -1.96 18.41
CA TRP A 18 10.56 -3.13 17.53
C TRP A 18 10.78 -2.73 16.07
N HIS A 19 11.94 -2.16 15.73
CA HIS A 19 12.26 -1.80 14.34
C HIS A 19 12.18 -3.01 13.36
N TYR A 20 12.29 -4.24 13.88
CA TYR A 20 12.30 -5.47 13.10
C TYR A 20 10.91 -6.06 12.77
N PHE A 21 9.82 -5.60 13.39
CA PHE A 21 8.45 -6.05 13.06
C PHE A 21 7.80 -5.20 11.96
N LEU A 22 8.45 -4.10 11.56
CA LEU A 22 8.06 -3.25 10.43
C LEU A 22 8.68 -3.72 9.10
N LEU A 23 9.46 -4.81 9.15
CA LEU A 23 10.13 -5.45 8.02
C LEU A 23 9.23 -6.41 7.22
N ASP A 24 7.95 -6.54 7.56
CA ASP A 24 7.02 -7.20 6.66
C ASP A 24 6.89 -6.38 5.38
N PHE A 25 7.09 -7.06 4.25
CA PHE A 25 7.10 -6.47 2.91
C PHE A 25 5.83 -5.64 2.62
N CYS A 26 4.70 -5.97 3.24
CA CYS A 26 3.45 -5.23 3.08
C CYS A 26 3.50 -3.82 3.65
N TYR A 27 4.17 -3.58 4.79
CA TYR A 27 4.32 -2.23 5.34
C TYR A 27 5.24 -1.37 4.47
N TYR A 28 6.29 -1.97 3.90
CA TYR A 28 7.18 -1.28 2.96
C TYR A 28 6.44 -0.82 1.69
N VAL A 29 5.65 -1.71 1.07
CA VAL A 29 4.87 -1.36 -0.13
C VAL A 29 3.78 -0.33 0.18
N ASN A 30 3.12 -0.41 1.34
CA ASN A 30 2.17 0.61 1.78
C ASN A 30 2.84 1.99 1.97
N ALA A 31 4.03 2.03 2.57
CA ALA A 31 4.78 3.27 2.74
C ALA A 31 5.23 3.85 1.39
N LEU A 32 5.72 3.02 0.46
CA LEU A 32 6.06 3.42 -0.90
C LEU A 32 4.85 3.95 -1.67
N CYS A 33 3.67 3.35 -1.48
CA CYS A 33 2.41 3.78 -2.09
C CYS A 33 2.00 5.17 -1.60
N LEU A 34 2.08 5.43 -0.29
CA LEU A 34 1.83 6.76 0.29
C LEU A 34 2.88 7.79 -0.15
N LEU A 35 4.15 7.38 -0.20
CA LEU A 35 5.25 8.22 -0.63
C LEU A 35 5.10 8.58 -2.12
N TYR A 36 4.70 7.63 -2.97
CA TYR A 36 4.37 7.89 -4.36
C TYR A 36 3.26 8.94 -4.48
N LEU A 37 2.14 8.78 -3.75
CA LEU A 37 1.04 9.76 -3.77
C LEU A 37 1.48 11.15 -3.29
N PHE A 38 2.30 11.21 -2.25
CA PHE A 38 2.82 12.46 -1.72
C PHE A 38 3.74 13.16 -2.71
N PHE A 39 4.72 12.43 -3.27
CA PHE A 39 5.66 13.00 -4.23
C PHE A 39 5.02 13.30 -5.57
N THR A 40 4.05 12.51 -6.05
CA THR A 40 3.34 12.78 -7.30
C THR A 40 2.66 14.16 -7.32
N ASN A 41 2.25 14.67 -6.16
CA ASN A 41 1.68 16.02 -6.04
C ASN A 41 2.72 17.13 -6.28
N PHE A 42 4.01 16.86 -6.06
CA PHE A 42 5.11 17.82 -6.23
C PHE A 42 5.98 17.55 -7.46
N TRP A 43 6.16 16.28 -7.84
CA TRP A 43 7.04 15.84 -8.92
C TRP A 43 6.50 14.58 -9.61
N PRO A 44 6.14 14.65 -10.91
CA PRO A 44 5.72 13.47 -11.68
C PRO A 44 6.90 12.50 -11.88
N ALA A 45 6.82 11.31 -11.28
CA ALA A 45 7.87 10.27 -11.36
C ALA A 45 7.32 8.95 -11.96
N PRO A 46 7.25 8.82 -13.30
CA PRO A 46 6.64 7.65 -13.96
C PRO A 46 7.39 6.33 -13.70
N ARG A 47 8.70 6.40 -13.44
CA ARG A 47 9.51 5.22 -13.08
C ARG A 47 9.13 4.67 -11.71
N LEU A 48 8.88 5.56 -10.74
CA LEU A 48 8.49 5.18 -9.39
C LEU A 48 7.12 4.48 -9.40
N PHE A 49 6.18 4.98 -10.20
CA PHE A 49 4.87 4.33 -10.37
C PHE A 49 5.00 2.88 -10.83
N ARG A 50 5.80 2.60 -11.87
CA ARG A 50 5.96 1.23 -12.40
C ARG A 50 6.51 0.27 -11.35
N VAL A 51 7.48 0.72 -10.54
CA VAL A 51 8.06 -0.09 -9.46
C VAL A 51 7.02 -0.37 -8.39
N VAL A 52 6.32 0.65 -7.90
CA VAL A 52 5.30 0.49 -6.85
C VAL A 52 4.12 -0.35 -7.35
N PHE A 53 3.72 -0.18 -8.61
CA PHE A 53 2.68 -0.98 -9.25
C PHE A 53 3.07 -2.47 -9.33
N ALA A 54 4.31 -2.77 -9.73
CA ALA A 54 4.81 -4.15 -9.82
C ALA A 54 4.92 -4.81 -8.43
N LEU A 55 5.42 -4.08 -7.43
CA LEU A 55 5.53 -4.58 -6.05
C LEU A 55 4.15 -4.81 -5.41
N SER A 56 3.18 -3.94 -5.70
CA SER A 56 1.81 -4.04 -5.15
C SER A 56 1.01 -5.16 -5.81
N ASN A 57 1.07 -5.31 -7.14
CA ASN A 57 0.29 -6.33 -7.85
C ASN A 57 0.99 -7.70 -7.91
N GLY A 58 2.30 -7.77 -7.70
CA GLY A 58 3.04 -9.03 -7.68
C GLY A 58 3.12 -9.61 -6.26
N PRO A 59 4.24 -9.44 -5.56
CA PRO A 59 4.50 -10.12 -4.29
C PRO A 59 3.46 -9.84 -3.21
N LEU A 60 2.89 -8.63 -3.16
CA LEU A 60 1.90 -8.28 -2.15
C LEU A 60 0.55 -9.00 -2.35
N LEU A 61 0.12 -9.16 -3.61
CA LEU A 61 -1.12 -9.84 -3.97
C LEU A 61 -0.97 -11.36 -3.90
N VAL A 62 0.17 -11.87 -4.36
CA VAL A 62 0.57 -13.28 -4.20
C VAL A 62 0.63 -13.67 -2.73
N ALA A 63 1.09 -12.79 -1.83
CA ALA A 63 1.10 -13.06 -0.40
C ALA A 63 -0.32 -13.31 0.17
N ILE A 64 -1.35 -12.62 -0.31
CA ILE A 64 -2.74 -12.88 0.12
C ILE A 64 -3.15 -14.31 -0.23
N ALA A 65 -2.82 -14.75 -1.45
CA ALA A 65 -3.14 -16.08 -1.95
C ALA A 65 -2.34 -17.18 -1.22
N VAL A 66 -1.03 -16.98 -1.08
CA VAL A 66 -0.11 -17.95 -0.43
C VAL A 66 -0.46 -18.13 1.04
N TRP A 67 -0.67 -17.03 1.77
CA TRP A 67 -0.99 -17.07 3.20
C TRP A 67 -2.48 -17.27 3.47
N ARG A 68 -3.28 -17.46 2.42
CA ARG A 68 -4.75 -17.61 2.46
C ARG A 68 -5.40 -16.61 3.42
N ASN A 69 -4.94 -15.35 3.36
CA ASN A 69 -5.43 -14.31 4.25
C ASN A 69 -6.90 -14.05 3.90
N SER A 70 -7.79 -14.38 4.83
CA SER A 70 -9.21 -14.50 4.55
C SER A 70 -9.99 -13.41 5.26
N PHE A 71 -10.93 -12.80 4.53
CA PHE A 71 -11.75 -11.70 5.01
C PHE A 71 -12.85 -12.22 5.93
N VAL A 72 -12.54 -12.32 7.23
CA VAL A 72 -13.47 -12.81 8.26
C VAL A 72 -13.99 -11.63 9.08
N PHE A 73 -15.23 -11.23 8.84
CA PHE A 73 -15.88 -10.08 9.48
C PHE A 73 -16.03 -10.20 11.01
N HIS A 74 -15.93 -11.41 11.57
CA HIS A 74 -15.98 -11.65 13.01
C HIS A 74 -14.65 -11.34 13.73
N SER A 75 -13.58 -11.03 12.99
CA SER A 75 -12.27 -10.69 13.56
C SER A 75 -11.71 -9.45 12.88
N VAL A 76 -11.71 -8.34 13.64
CA VAL A 76 -11.18 -7.04 13.19
C VAL A 76 -9.70 -7.14 12.83
N GLU A 77 -8.94 -8.00 13.51
CA GLU A 77 -7.51 -8.21 13.21
C GLU A 77 -7.30 -8.86 11.84
N LYS A 78 -8.07 -9.91 11.51
CA LYS A 78 -8.03 -10.60 10.21
C LYS A 78 -8.47 -9.69 9.05
N VAL A 79 -9.52 -8.91 9.29
CA VAL A 79 -9.97 -7.86 8.35
C VAL A 79 -8.85 -6.84 8.12
N THR A 80 -8.23 -6.34 9.19
CA THR A 80 -7.19 -5.31 9.10
C THR A 80 -5.96 -5.83 8.33
N THR A 81 -5.51 -7.05 8.58
CA THR A 81 -4.39 -7.62 7.81
C THR A 81 -4.74 -7.76 6.33
N THR A 82 -5.90 -8.36 6.00
CA THR A 82 -6.31 -8.58 4.60
C THR A 82 -6.41 -7.25 3.84
N LEU A 83 -6.94 -6.21 4.49
CA LEU A 83 -7.03 -4.87 3.91
C LEU A 83 -5.67 -4.22 3.67
N VAL A 84 -4.69 -4.37 4.57
CA VAL A 84 -3.34 -3.81 4.37
C VAL A 84 -2.65 -4.42 3.15
N HIS A 85 -2.94 -5.67 2.81
CA HIS A 85 -2.42 -6.31 1.61
C HIS A 85 -3.23 -5.99 0.34
N ALA A 86 -4.56 -5.88 0.44
CA ALA A 86 -5.45 -5.69 -0.71
C ALA A 86 -5.56 -4.22 -1.17
N LEU A 87 -5.42 -3.25 -0.25
CA LEU A 87 -5.63 -1.84 -0.56
C LEU A 87 -4.59 -1.21 -1.50
N PRO A 88 -3.26 -1.44 -1.33
CA PRO A 88 -2.26 -0.90 -2.26
C PRO A 88 -2.41 -1.34 -3.72
N PRO A 89 -2.63 -2.63 -4.04
CA PRO A 89 -2.84 -3.03 -5.42
C PRO A 89 -4.15 -2.48 -6.00
N CYS A 90 -5.24 -2.46 -5.23
CA CYS A 90 -6.48 -1.83 -5.67
C CYS A 90 -6.27 -0.34 -6.00
N LEU A 91 -5.59 0.40 -5.13
CA LEU A 91 -5.29 1.82 -5.35
C LEU A 91 -4.44 2.03 -6.62
N MET A 92 -3.36 1.28 -6.77
CA MET A 92 -2.46 1.39 -7.92
C MET A 92 -3.13 0.96 -9.23
N TYR A 93 -4.02 -0.04 -9.19
CA TYR A 93 -4.82 -0.46 -10.33
C TYR A 93 -5.82 0.62 -10.75
N CYS A 94 -6.53 1.21 -9.78
CA CYS A 94 -7.43 2.33 -10.03
C CYS A 94 -6.65 3.52 -10.61
N LEU A 95 -5.50 3.89 -10.06
CA LEU A 95 -4.68 4.99 -10.58
C LEU A 95 -4.23 4.74 -12.03
N ARG A 96 -4.00 3.49 -12.42
CA ARG A 96 -3.58 3.13 -13.76
C ARG A 96 -4.74 3.28 -14.77
N TRP A 97 -5.95 2.84 -14.40
CA TRP A 97 -7.13 2.77 -15.29
C TRP A 97 -8.18 3.86 -15.06
N CYS A 98 -7.99 4.81 -14.15
CA CYS A 98 -8.95 5.88 -13.92
C CYS A 98 -8.97 6.86 -15.11
N PRO A 99 -10.13 7.09 -15.77
CA PRO A 99 -10.25 7.91 -16.98
C PRO A 99 -10.17 9.43 -16.75
N GLY A 100 -9.55 9.90 -15.67
CA GLY A 100 -9.48 11.33 -15.29
C GLY A 100 -8.07 11.89 -15.12
N GLN A 101 -7.04 11.15 -15.53
CA GLN A 101 -5.63 11.54 -15.39
C GLN A 101 -5.10 12.18 -16.69
N GLU A 102 -5.87 13.07 -17.32
CA GLU A 102 -5.50 13.70 -18.59
C GLU A 102 -4.76 15.05 -18.40
N ASP A 103 -4.74 15.60 -17.17
CA ASP A 103 -4.37 17.01 -16.95
C ASP A 103 -3.02 17.28 -16.23
N GLY A 104 -2.11 16.30 -16.08
CA GLY A 104 -0.78 16.64 -15.52
C GLY A 104 0.18 15.54 -15.03
N LEU A 105 -0.15 14.26 -15.15
CA LEU A 105 0.84 13.18 -14.98
C LEU A 105 1.10 12.55 -16.35
N PRO A 106 2.37 12.27 -16.73
CA PRO A 106 2.67 11.74 -18.04
C PRO A 106 1.89 10.46 -18.26
N SER A 107 1.01 10.49 -19.26
CA SER A 107 0.46 9.30 -19.89
C SER A 107 1.62 8.38 -20.24
N PHE A 108 1.45 7.11 -19.87
CA PHE A 108 2.36 6.06 -20.32
C PHE A 108 2.27 5.86 -21.82
#